data_AF-A0A966SII5-F1
#
_entry.id   AF-A0A966SII5-F1
#
_cell.length_a   1.000
_cell.length_b   1.000
_cell.length_c   1.000
_cell.angle_alpha   90.00
_cell.angle_beta   90.00
_cell.angle_gamma   90.00
#
_symmetry.space_group_name_H-M   'P 1'
#
loop_
_entity.id
_entity.type
_entity.pdbx_description
1 polymer ?
#
loop_
_entity_poly.entity_id
_entity_poly.type
_entity_poly.pdbx_seq_one_letter_code
_entity_poly.pdbx_strand_id
1 'polypeptide(L)'
;EALRNLGPDGVIRVGAEVKPGDILVGKITPKSETELAPEERLLRAIFGEKAADVKDTSLKVPSGTYGIVMDVKVSAKKPTDGVAPTASPKAAMDKDAKRAQKVVEEEHKGKIETLRDQLTEALSNILLGEKIPLDVTNAETGEIIIPANRKITKTLLRKLAQVYDKIEIDPSPIRNKINEIIGSFKKKFDDLQMQHDEEVERTEAGEDVDPGVIKQVKVYIASKRKLSVGDKMAGRHGNKGVVAKIVPEEDLPFLADGTPVDIVLNPLGVPSRMNVGQLLETHLGWAAKFLGLKFATPVFDGIKEKEIRGYLKEAGDLHKKEVGQVLVGEHGKATLYDGRTGETFDQEVVVGYIYMMKLGHLVADKIHARAVGPYSLVTQQPLGGKAQYGGQRFGEMEVWAMEAYGAAYTLQELLTVKSDDVQGRTRIYEAIVKGDNSLEAGVPESFNVLVKEMQSLGLDVKVGYTNPVESSNPAPNPQALLAAL
;
A
#
# COMPACT_ATOMS: atom_id res chain seq x y z
N GLU A 1 -25.82 5.93 13.01
CA GLU A 1 -25.00 6.45 11.88
C GLU A 1 -23.90 5.48 11.45
N ALA A 2 -23.07 4.96 12.37
CA ALA A 2 -21.95 4.05 12.08
C ALA A 2 -22.31 2.72 11.35
N LEU A 3 -23.55 2.24 11.48
CA LEU A 3 -24.01 0.99 10.84
C LEU A 3 -24.60 1.22 9.43
N ARG A 4 -24.73 2.47 8.98
CA ARG A 4 -25.46 2.83 7.74
C ARG A 4 -24.86 2.18 6.47
N ASN A 5 -23.54 2.00 6.45
CA ASN A 5 -22.82 1.47 5.28
C ASN A 5 -22.64 -0.05 5.33
N LEU A 6 -23.06 -0.72 6.41
CA LEU A 6 -22.98 -2.16 6.55
C LEU A 6 -24.18 -2.84 5.90
N GLY A 7 -23.92 -3.94 5.22
CA GLY A 7 -24.94 -4.86 4.73
C GLY A 7 -25.58 -5.66 5.86
N PRO A 8 -26.64 -6.43 5.56
CA PRO A 8 -27.31 -7.30 6.53
C PRO A 8 -26.41 -8.42 7.07
N ASP A 9 -25.31 -8.73 6.37
CA ASP A 9 -24.26 -9.67 6.77
C ASP A 9 -23.18 -9.03 7.66
N GLY A 10 -23.33 -7.75 8.00
CA GLY A 10 -22.40 -7.00 8.83
C GLY A 10 -21.12 -6.58 8.12
N VAL A 11 -21.04 -6.68 6.78
CA VAL A 11 -19.87 -6.28 5.99
C VAL A 11 -20.17 -4.99 5.22
N ILE A 12 -19.17 -4.12 5.09
CA ILE A 12 -19.33 -2.87 4.36
C ILE A 12 -19.63 -3.10 2.88
N ARG A 13 -20.52 -2.29 2.30
CA ARG A 13 -20.82 -2.33 0.88
C ARG A 13 -19.66 -1.81 0.01
N VAL A 14 -19.51 -2.40 -1.18
CA VAL A 14 -18.59 -1.89 -2.22
C VAL A 14 -19.09 -0.53 -2.72
N GLY A 15 -18.17 0.41 -2.94
CA GLY A 15 -18.47 1.79 -3.32
C GLY A 15 -18.76 2.74 -2.15
N ALA A 16 -18.73 2.26 -0.91
CA ALA A 16 -18.85 3.14 0.26
C ALA A 16 -17.59 4.00 0.45
N GLU A 17 -17.78 5.30 0.66
CA GLU A 17 -16.76 6.18 1.20
C GLU A 17 -16.59 5.94 2.69
N VAL A 18 -15.34 5.78 3.13
CA VAL A 18 -14.99 5.45 4.51
C VAL A 18 -14.00 6.44 5.11
N LYS A 19 -14.16 6.68 6.41
CA LYS A 19 -13.32 7.54 7.24
C LYS A 19 -12.75 6.75 8.43
N PRO A 20 -11.67 7.24 9.07
CA PRO A 20 -11.13 6.63 10.28
C PRO A 20 -12.20 6.40 11.34
N GLY A 21 -12.24 5.17 11.89
CA GLY A 21 -13.22 4.78 12.90
C GLY A 21 -14.50 4.15 12.36
N ASP A 22 -14.79 4.27 11.06
CA ASP A 22 -15.92 3.57 10.44
C ASP A 22 -15.75 2.04 10.54
N ILE A 23 -16.86 1.32 10.71
CA ILE A 23 -16.85 -0.14 10.78
C ILE A 23 -16.82 -0.71 9.37
N LEU A 24 -15.79 -1.51 9.08
CA LEU A 24 -15.66 -2.25 7.82
C LEU A 24 -16.31 -3.63 7.92
N VAL A 25 -16.12 -4.31 9.05
CA VAL A 25 -16.68 -5.64 9.32
C VAL A 25 -17.15 -5.69 10.76
N GLY A 26 -18.46 -5.82 10.94
CA GLY A 26 -19.08 -6.09 12.22
C GLY A 26 -18.67 -7.45 12.75
N LYS A 27 -18.04 -7.50 13.93
CA LYS A 27 -17.64 -8.73 14.59
C LYS A 27 -17.94 -8.65 16.07
N ILE A 28 -18.63 -9.66 16.58
CA ILE A 28 -18.90 -9.84 18.00
C ILE A 28 -18.15 -11.07 18.52
N THR A 29 -17.67 -11.00 19.75
CA THR A 29 -16.98 -12.11 20.41
C THR A 29 -17.64 -12.34 21.77
N PRO A 30 -18.01 -13.59 22.11
CA PRO A 30 -18.59 -13.87 23.41
C PRO A 30 -17.60 -13.47 24.52
N LYS A 31 -18.10 -12.79 25.53
CA LYS A 31 -17.34 -12.40 26.71
C LYS A 31 -17.69 -13.36 27.83
N SER A 32 -16.68 -13.88 28.54
CA SER A 32 -16.92 -14.63 29.78
C SER A 32 -17.56 -13.70 30.82
N GLU A 33 -18.48 -14.22 31.64
CA GLU A 33 -19.05 -13.45 32.75
C GLU A 33 -17.93 -12.94 33.65
N THR A 34 -17.93 -11.62 33.85
CA THR A 34 -16.95 -10.90 34.68
C THR A 34 -17.71 -10.33 35.87
N GLU A 35 -17.20 -10.52 37.08
CA GLU A 35 -17.78 -9.87 38.26
C GLU A 35 -17.67 -8.35 38.10
N LEU A 36 -18.81 -7.67 38.15
CA LEU A 36 -18.91 -6.22 38.01
C LEU A 36 -18.65 -5.55 39.35
N ALA A 37 -18.01 -4.38 39.32
CA ALA A 37 -17.83 -3.56 40.51
C ALA A 37 -19.19 -3.12 41.10
N PRO A 38 -19.29 -2.86 42.42
CA PRO A 38 -20.53 -2.43 43.07
C PRO A 38 -21.19 -1.22 42.41
N GLU A 39 -20.39 -0.27 41.93
CA GLU A 39 -20.84 0.96 41.25
C GLU A 39 -21.46 0.65 39.89
N GLU A 40 -20.83 -0.21 39.09
CA GLU A 40 -21.38 -0.65 37.80
C GLU A 40 -22.67 -1.46 37.98
N ARG A 41 -22.73 -2.30 39.03
CA ARG A 41 -23.95 -3.04 39.39
C ARG A 41 -25.09 -2.08 39.75
N LEU A 42 -24.81 -1.06 40.55
CA LEU A 42 -25.80 -0.05 40.93
C LEU A 42 -26.30 0.73 39.71
N LEU A 43 -25.40 1.18 38.84
CA LEU A 43 -25.78 1.87 37.60
C LEU A 43 -26.68 1.01 36.72
N ARG A 44 -26.35 -0.26 36.52
CA ARG A 44 -27.21 -1.18 35.76
C ARG A 44 -28.56 -1.43 36.43
N ALA A 45 -28.61 -1.49 37.76
CA ALA A 45 -29.86 -1.62 38.49
C ALA A 45 -30.76 -0.38 38.33
N ILE A 46 -30.17 0.83 38.31
CA ILE A 46 -30.89 2.09 38.11
C ILE A 46 -31.39 2.23 36.67
N PHE A 47 -30.55 1.94 35.67
CA PHE A 47 -30.87 2.15 34.26
C PHE A 47 -31.52 0.93 33.57
N GLY A 48 -31.60 -0.22 34.25
CA GLY A 48 -32.18 -1.46 33.70
C GLY A 48 -31.40 -2.04 32.52
N GLU A 49 -30.14 -1.62 32.32
CA GLU A 49 -29.29 -2.13 31.24
C GLU A 49 -28.83 -3.55 31.53
N LYS A 50 -29.23 -4.51 30.69
CA LYS A 50 -28.76 -5.89 30.77
C LYS A 50 -27.26 -5.96 30.48
N ALA A 51 -26.58 -6.90 31.16
CA ALA A 51 -25.20 -7.22 30.81
C ALA A 51 -25.12 -7.64 29.33
N ALA A 52 -24.21 -7.02 28.58
CA ALA A 52 -23.88 -7.49 27.25
C ALA A 52 -22.92 -8.67 27.37
N ASP A 53 -23.39 -9.87 27.03
CA ASP A 53 -22.60 -11.12 27.02
C ASP A 53 -21.60 -11.18 25.86
N VAL A 54 -21.54 -10.12 25.05
CA VAL A 54 -20.72 -10.02 23.84
C VAL A 54 -19.90 -8.74 23.85
N LYS A 55 -18.65 -8.85 23.37
CA LYS A 55 -17.74 -7.74 23.12
C LYS A 55 -17.71 -7.43 21.63
N ASP A 56 -17.79 -6.15 21.28
CA ASP A 56 -17.52 -5.67 19.93
C ASP A 56 -16.01 -5.79 19.62
N THR A 57 -15.67 -6.61 18.63
CA THR A 57 -14.32 -6.79 18.09
C THR A 57 -14.28 -6.49 16.58
N SER A 58 -15.18 -5.61 16.13
CA SER A 58 -15.33 -5.21 14.73
C SER A 58 -14.04 -4.63 14.15
N LEU A 59 -13.81 -4.93 12.87
CA LEU A 59 -12.74 -4.32 12.09
C LEU A 59 -13.15 -2.88 11.75
N LYS A 60 -12.34 -1.92 12.20
CA LYS A 60 -12.54 -0.48 11.93
C LYS A 60 -11.46 0.03 10.98
N VAL A 61 -11.79 1.09 10.25
CA VAL A 61 -10.83 1.79 9.40
C VAL A 61 -9.71 2.35 10.28
N PRO A 62 -8.43 2.05 9.98
CA PRO A 62 -7.30 2.59 10.73
C PRO A 62 -7.25 4.13 10.69
N SER A 63 -6.67 4.70 11.74
CA SER A 63 -6.43 6.15 11.82
C SER A 63 -5.60 6.65 10.64
N GLY A 64 -6.05 7.73 9.99
CA GLY A 64 -5.37 8.34 8.84
C GLY A 64 -5.65 7.70 7.48
N THR A 65 -6.48 6.65 7.43
CA THR A 65 -6.93 6.03 6.18
C THR A 65 -8.28 6.59 5.76
N TYR A 66 -8.37 7.08 4.52
CA TYR A 66 -9.60 7.55 3.88
C TYR A 66 -9.68 6.93 2.50
N GLY A 67 -10.88 6.64 2.02
CA GLY A 67 -11.00 6.11 0.67
C GLY A 67 -12.36 5.52 0.36
N ILE A 68 -12.40 4.81 -0.75
CA ILE A 68 -13.59 4.11 -1.24
C ILE A 68 -13.31 2.61 -1.16
N VAL A 69 -14.28 1.85 -0.68
CA VAL A 69 -14.23 0.38 -0.73
C VAL A 69 -14.35 -0.05 -2.18
N MET A 70 -13.29 -0.63 -2.73
CA MET A 70 -13.25 -1.10 -4.12
C MET A 70 -13.77 -2.52 -4.26
N ASP A 71 -13.43 -3.37 -3.29
CA ASP A 71 -13.75 -4.79 -3.36
C ASP A 71 -13.79 -5.39 -1.94
N VAL A 72 -14.58 -6.44 -1.78
CA VAL A 72 -14.72 -7.21 -0.55
C VAL A 72 -14.68 -8.68 -0.90
N LYS A 73 -13.66 -9.39 -0.42
CA LYS A 73 -13.53 -10.84 -0.59
C LYS A 73 -13.87 -11.55 0.71
N VAL A 74 -14.77 -12.51 0.63
CA VAL A 74 -15.23 -13.30 1.76
C VAL A 74 -14.88 -14.76 1.51
N SER A 75 -14.00 -15.31 2.34
CA SER A 75 -13.59 -16.71 2.30
C SER A 75 -14.12 -17.39 3.56
N ALA A 76 -14.83 -18.49 3.43
CA ALA A 76 -15.36 -19.24 4.57
C ALA A 76 -15.11 -20.72 4.37
N LYS A 77 -14.82 -21.41 5.47
CA LYS A 77 -14.62 -22.86 5.42
C LYS A 77 -15.96 -23.54 5.12
N LYS A 78 -15.99 -24.45 4.13
CA LYS A 78 -17.14 -25.34 3.93
C LYS A 78 -17.32 -26.17 5.21
N PRO A 79 -18.50 -26.16 5.84
CA PRO A 79 -18.73 -27.01 7.00
C PRO A 79 -18.61 -28.47 6.56
N THR A 80 -17.70 -29.22 7.19
CA THR A 80 -17.64 -30.68 7.09
C THR A 80 -18.94 -31.26 7.66
N ASP A 81 -19.53 -32.22 6.96
CA ASP A 81 -20.84 -32.83 7.24
C ASP A 81 -21.09 -33.11 8.74
N GLY A 82 -22.23 -32.64 9.26
CA GLY A 82 -22.72 -33.04 10.60
C GLY A 82 -23.46 -31.99 11.43
N VAL A 83 -23.46 -30.70 11.05
CA VAL A 83 -24.20 -29.66 11.79
C VAL A 83 -25.35 -29.13 10.94
N ALA A 84 -26.58 -29.30 11.43
CA ALA A 84 -27.80 -28.82 10.79
C ALA A 84 -27.70 -27.30 10.52
N PRO A 85 -28.05 -26.82 9.32
CA PRO A 85 -27.88 -25.42 8.96
C PRO A 85 -28.94 -24.58 9.66
N THR A 86 -28.53 -23.69 10.57
CA THR A 86 -29.34 -22.55 10.98
C THR A 86 -29.60 -21.66 9.76
N ALA A 87 -30.84 -21.18 9.66
CA ALA A 87 -31.36 -20.48 8.49
C ALA A 87 -30.62 -19.15 8.22
N SER A 88 -30.08 -19.05 6.99
CA SER A 88 -29.47 -17.89 6.30
C SER A 88 -28.07 -17.38 6.76
N PRO A 89 -27.16 -16.98 5.83
CA PRO A 89 -27.34 -16.74 4.39
C PRO A 89 -26.44 -17.66 3.51
N LYS A 90 -26.94 -18.85 3.15
CA LYS A 90 -26.37 -19.65 2.04
C LYS A 90 -26.57 -18.97 0.67
N ALA A 91 -27.43 -17.95 0.57
CA ALA A 91 -27.85 -17.35 -0.71
C ALA A 91 -26.84 -16.36 -1.33
N ALA A 92 -25.91 -15.79 -0.56
CA ALA A 92 -24.91 -14.83 -1.08
C ALA A 92 -23.63 -15.54 -1.59
N MET A 93 -23.10 -16.50 -0.81
CA MET A 93 -21.94 -17.31 -1.21
C MET A 93 -22.21 -18.11 -2.49
N ASP A 94 -23.44 -18.60 -2.64
CA ASP A 94 -23.85 -19.39 -3.81
C ASP A 94 -24.06 -18.51 -5.06
N LYS A 95 -24.32 -17.20 -4.91
CA LYS A 95 -24.46 -16.27 -6.05
C LYS A 95 -23.11 -15.85 -6.62
N ASP A 96 -22.13 -15.53 -5.78
CA ASP A 96 -20.81 -15.11 -6.25
C ASP A 96 -20.00 -16.28 -6.80
N ALA A 97 -20.08 -17.47 -6.19
CA ALA A 97 -19.52 -18.69 -6.76
C ALA A 97 -20.16 -19.03 -8.12
N LYS A 98 -21.50 -18.98 -8.22
CA LYS A 98 -22.20 -19.18 -9.50
C LYS A 98 -21.88 -18.09 -10.54
N ARG A 99 -21.63 -16.85 -10.12
CA ARG A 99 -21.23 -15.77 -11.01
C ARG A 99 -19.80 -15.98 -11.50
N ALA A 100 -18.88 -16.36 -10.63
CA ALA A 100 -17.50 -16.69 -11.00
C ALA A 100 -17.46 -17.89 -11.97
N GLN A 101 -18.21 -18.95 -11.68
CA GLN A 101 -18.36 -20.10 -12.58
C GLN A 101 -18.91 -19.69 -13.95
N LYS A 102 -19.94 -18.84 -14.00
CA LYS A 102 -20.48 -18.33 -15.27
C LYS A 102 -19.46 -17.49 -16.06
N VAL A 103 -18.65 -16.69 -15.39
CA VAL A 103 -17.60 -15.88 -16.05
C VAL A 103 -16.53 -16.80 -16.65
N VAL A 104 -16.09 -17.82 -15.90
CA VAL A 104 -15.14 -18.83 -16.40
C VAL A 104 -15.72 -19.59 -17.60
N GLU A 105 -16.99 -19.98 -17.55
CA GLU A 105 -17.67 -20.61 -18.69
C GLU A 105 -17.77 -19.70 -19.93
N GLU A 106 -18.08 -18.41 -19.75
CA GLU A 106 -18.16 -17.44 -20.85
C GLU A 106 -16.79 -17.16 -21.47
N GLU A 107 -15.74 -17.02 -20.65
CA GLU A 107 -14.36 -16.86 -21.14
C GLU A 107 -13.89 -18.10 -21.90
N HIS A 108 -14.17 -19.30 -21.38
CA HIS A 108 -13.83 -20.56 -22.03
C HIS A 108 -14.54 -20.70 -23.39
N LYS A 109 -15.84 -20.39 -23.47
CA LYS A 109 -16.59 -20.38 -24.73
C LYS A 109 -15.96 -19.43 -25.76
N GLY A 110 -15.59 -18.22 -25.34
CA GLY A 110 -14.93 -17.24 -26.21
C GLY A 110 -13.55 -17.70 -26.73
N LYS A 111 -12.74 -18.34 -25.86
CA LYS A 111 -11.45 -18.93 -26.24
C LYS A 111 -11.60 -20.11 -27.21
N ILE A 112 -12.64 -20.95 -27.03
CA ILE A 112 -12.96 -22.03 -27.97
C ILE A 112 -13.36 -21.47 -29.33
N GLU A 113 -14.22 -20.45 -29.38
CA GLU A 113 -14.67 -19.85 -30.64
C GLU A 113 -13.51 -19.22 -31.41
N THR A 114 -12.61 -18.50 -30.73
CA THR A 114 -11.41 -17.94 -31.36
C THR A 114 -10.46 -19.02 -31.90
N LEU A 115 -10.26 -20.13 -31.19
CA LEU A 115 -9.49 -21.27 -31.69
C LEU A 115 -10.17 -21.94 -32.89
N ARG A 116 -11.50 -22.05 -32.90
CA ARG A 116 -12.26 -22.57 -34.05
C ARG A 116 -12.14 -21.67 -35.28
N ASP A 117 -12.13 -20.35 -35.11
CA ASP A 117 -11.91 -19.41 -36.21
C ASP A 117 -10.48 -19.51 -36.76
N GLN A 118 -9.46 -19.64 -35.89
CA GLN A 118 -8.08 -19.88 -36.31
C GLN A 118 -7.93 -21.21 -37.07
N LEU A 119 -8.60 -22.27 -36.61
CA LEU A 119 -8.64 -23.55 -37.32
C LEU A 119 -9.31 -23.39 -38.70
N THR A 120 -10.43 -22.67 -38.77
CA THR A 120 -11.12 -22.37 -40.04
C THR A 120 -10.21 -21.59 -40.99
N GLU A 121 -9.42 -20.64 -40.49
CA GLU A 121 -8.48 -19.84 -41.28
C GLU A 121 -7.32 -20.69 -41.79
N ALA A 122 -6.70 -21.51 -40.93
CA ALA A 122 -5.64 -22.44 -41.30
C ALA A 122 -6.09 -23.45 -42.36
N LEU A 123 -7.30 -23.99 -42.22
CA LEU A 123 -7.92 -24.85 -43.21
C LEU A 123 -8.23 -24.09 -44.51
N SER A 124 -8.65 -22.82 -44.42
CA SER A 124 -8.94 -22.00 -45.60
C SER A 124 -7.70 -21.64 -46.42
N ASN A 125 -6.55 -21.44 -45.79
CA ASN A 125 -5.31 -21.12 -46.52
C ASN A 125 -4.87 -22.24 -47.46
N ILE A 126 -5.28 -23.48 -47.18
CA ILE A 126 -4.84 -24.67 -47.90
C ILE A 126 -5.96 -25.20 -48.81
N LEU A 127 -7.21 -25.19 -48.34
CA LEU A 127 -8.32 -25.89 -49.00
C LEU A 127 -9.27 -24.95 -49.78
N LEU A 128 -9.10 -23.63 -49.68
CA LEU A 128 -10.04 -22.69 -50.30
C LEU A 128 -9.86 -22.67 -51.82
N GLY A 129 -10.92 -23.07 -52.53
CA GLY A 129 -10.93 -23.15 -54.00
C GLY A 129 -10.51 -24.49 -54.58
N GLU A 130 -9.98 -25.41 -53.76
CA GLU A 130 -9.70 -26.80 -54.18
C GLU A 130 -11.02 -27.59 -54.37
N LYS A 131 -10.98 -28.58 -55.26
CA LYS A 131 -12.07 -29.54 -55.47
C LYS A 131 -11.60 -30.90 -54.94
N ILE A 132 -12.28 -31.42 -53.94
CA ILE A 132 -12.03 -32.76 -53.43
C ILE A 132 -12.95 -33.73 -54.21
N PRO A 133 -12.43 -34.79 -54.83
CA PRO A 133 -13.23 -35.76 -55.58
C PRO A 133 -14.04 -36.73 -54.70
N LEU A 134 -13.98 -36.56 -53.38
CA LEU A 134 -14.51 -37.45 -52.35
C LEU A 134 -15.37 -36.63 -51.38
N ASP A 135 -16.36 -37.29 -50.79
CA ASP A 135 -17.21 -36.70 -49.76
C ASP A 135 -16.47 -36.66 -48.41
N VAL A 136 -16.64 -35.55 -47.68
CA VAL A 136 -16.21 -35.46 -46.27
C VAL A 136 -17.45 -35.60 -45.40
N THR A 137 -17.52 -36.68 -44.61
CA THR A 137 -18.67 -37.02 -43.78
C THR A 137 -18.35 -36.90 -42.30
N ASN A 138 -19.37 -36.58 -41.52
CA ASN A 138 -19.33 -36.73 -40.06
C ASN A 138 -19.48 -38.22 -39.70
N ALA A 139 -18.56 -38.74 -38.90
CA ALA A 139 -18.54 -40.15 -38.49
C ALA A 139 -19.77 -40.57 -37.66
N GLU A 140 -20.42 -39.63 -36.94
CA GLU A 140 -21.57 -39.93 -36.08
C GLU A 140 -22.92 -39.72 -36.74
N THR A 141 -23.06 -38.66 -37.54
CA THR A 141 -24.36 -38.30 -38.15
C THR A 141 -24.51 -38.79 -39.58
N GLY A 142 -23.41 -39.24 -40.21
CA GLY A 142 -23.38 -39.58 -41.64
C GLY A 142 -23.66 -38.38 -42.56
N GLU A 143 -23.72 -37.16 -42.01
CA GLU A 143 -24.02 -35.95 -42.79
C GLU A 143 -22.81 -35.58 -43.65
N ILE A 144 -23.08 -35.33 -44.93
CA ILE A 144 -22.06 -34.88 -45.89
C ILE A 144 -21.78 -33.40 -45.64
N ILE A 145 -20.62 -33.10 -45.05
CA ILE A 145 -20.18 -31.74 -44.74
C ILE A 145 -19.65 -31.07 -46.01
N ILE A 146 -18.84 -31.77 -46.80
CA ILE A 146 -18.32 -31.29 -48.09
C ILE A 146 -18.67 -32.33 -49.16
N PRO A 147 -19.57 -32.00 -50.12
CA PRO A 147 -19.90 -32.91 -51.21
C PRO A 147 -18.80 -32.95 -52.28
N ALA A 148 -18.63 -34.11 -52.89
CA ALA A 148 -17.62 -34.41 -53.90
C ALA A 148 -17.72 -33.46 -55.09
N ASN A 149 -16.56 -33.03 -55.60
CA ASN A 149 -16.37 -32.12 -56.73
C ASN A 149 -16.96 -30.70 -56.57
N ARG A 150 -17.46 -30.33 -55.39
CA ARG A 150 -17.89 -28.97 -55.09
C ARG A 150 -16.70 -28.11 -54.67
N LYS A 151 -16.71 -26.83 -55.09
CA LYS A 151 -15.73 -25.85 -54.60
C LYS A 151 -15.92 -25.62 -53.10
N ILE A 152 -14.83 -25.74 -52.34
CA ILE A 152 -14.83 -25.51 -50.90
C ILE A 152 -15.04 -24.02 -50.62
N THR A 153 -16.04 -23.71 -49.81
CA THR A 153 -16.37 -22.36 -49.35
C THR A 153 -16.07 -22.21 -47.87
N LYS A 154 -15.81 -20.98 -47.41
CA LYS A 154 -15.49 -20.68 -45.99
C LYS A 154 -16.61 -21.13 -45.03
N THR A 155 -17.85 -21.17 -45.49
CA THR A 155 -19.01 -21.67 -44.72
C THR A 155 -18.96 -23.17 -44.47
N LEU A 156 -18.46 -23.96 -45.43
CA LEU A 156 -18.30 -25.41 -45.27
C LEU A 156 -17.11 -25.74 -44.35
N LEU A 157 -16.02 -24.95 -44.45
CA LEU A 157 -14.86 -25.09 -43.57
C LEU A 157 -15.19 -24.74 -42.12
N ARG A 158 -16.07 -23.77 -41.88
CA ARG A 158 -16.56 -23.46 -40.53
C ARG A 158 -17.37 -24.61 -39.93
N LYS A 159 -18.22 -25.28 -40.72
CA LYS A 159 -18.93 -26.50 -40.29
C LYS A 159 -17.96 -27.64 -39.99
N LEU A 160 -16.91 -27.79 -40.81
CA LEU A 160 -15.86 -28.78 -40.60
C LEU A 160 -15.06 -28.53 -39.32
N ALA A 161 -14.73 -27.27 -39.03
CA ALA A 161 -14.04 -26.87 -37.79
C ALA A 161 -14.89 -27.05 -36.52
N GLN A 162 -16.22 -27.09 -36.63
CA GLN A 162 -17.11 -27.40 -35.49
C GLN A 162 -17.08 -28.88 -35.09
N VAL A 163 -16.83 -29.77 -36.05
CA VAL A 163 -16.85 -31.24 -35.87
C VAL A 163 -15.44 -31.82 -36.05
N TYR A 164 -14.40 -31.07 -35.67
CA TYR A 164 -13.00 -31.41 -35.94
C TYR A 164 -12.54 -32.75 -35.33
N ASP A 165 -13.25 -33.27 -34.32
CA ASP A 165 -12.92 -34.52 -33.63
C ASP A 165 -13.52 -35.78 -34.29
N LYS A 166 -14.54 -35.64 -35.15
CA LYS A 166 -15.35 -36.74 -35.70
C LYS A 166 -15.47 -36.69 -37.23
N ILE A 167 -14.35 -36.41 -37.90
CA ILE A 167 -14.30 -36.35 -39.37
C ILE A 167 -13.83 -37.70 -39.92
N GLU A 168 -14.59 -38.23 -40.88
CA GLU A 168 -14.20 -39.40 -41.66
C GLU A 168 -14.00 -39.02 -43.13
N ILE A 169 -12.85 -39.37 -43.69
CA ILE A 169 -12.47 -39.09 -45.08
C ILE A 169 -11.81 -40.33 -45.66
N ASP A 170 -12.17 -40.68 -46.89
CA ASP A 170 -11.52 -41.76 -47.62
C ASP A 170 -10.01 -41.50 -47.85
N PRO A 171 -9.18 -42.56 -47.98
CA PRO A 171 -7.73 -42.42 -48.09
C PRO A 171 -7.30 -41.53 -49.27
N SER A 172 -6.73 -40.36 -48.97
CA SER A 172 -6.26 -39.40 -49.98
C SER A 172 -5.07 -38.57 -49.45
N PRO A 173 -4.22 -38.01 -50.34
CA PRO A 173 -3.14 -37.11 -49.92
C PRO A 173 -3.63 -35.85 -49.17
N ILE A 174 -4.87 -35.42 -49.45
CA ILE A 174 -5.51 -34.26 -48.82
C ILE A 174 -5.93 -34.59 -47.37
N ARG A 175 -6.38 -35.83 -47.11
CA ARG A 175 -6.70 -36.31 -45.75
C ARG A 175 -5.52 -36.18 -44.81
N ASN A 176 -4.30 -36.52 -45.26
CA ASN A 176 -3.11 -36.42 -44.43
C ASN A 176 -2.81 -34.97 -44.02
N LYS A 177 -2.96 -34.01 -44.94
CA LYS A 177 -2.80 -32.58 -44.65
C LYS A 177 -3.88 -32.06 -43.70
N ILE A 178 -5.13 -32.46 -43.88
CA ILE A 178 -6.24 -32.09 -42.99
C ILE A 178 -6.00 -32.63 -41.57
N ASN A 179 -5.59 -33.89 -41.44
CA ASN A 179 -5.31 -34.51 -40.16
C ASN A 179 -4.09 -33.92 -39.45
N GLU A 180 -3.08 -33.46 -40.19
CA GLU A 180 -1.91 -32.77 -39.63
C GLU A 180 -2.30 -31.42 -39.01
N ILE A 181 -3.10 -30.63 -39.73
CA ILE A 181 -3.62 -29.35 -39.24
C ILE A 181 -4.53 -29.57 -38.03
N ILE A 182 -5.49 -30.50 -38.12
CA ILE A 182 -6.39 -30.83 -37.02
C ILE A 182 -5.59 -31.34 -35.81
N GLY A 183 -4.58 -32.20 -36.01
CA GLY A 183 -3.73 -32.71 -34.94
C GLY A 183 -2.99 -31.62 -34.19
N SER A 184 -2.48 -30.60 -34.90
CA SER A 184 -1.81 -29.45 -34.28
C SER A 184 -2.75 -28.58 -33.42
N PHE A 185 -4.03 -28.45 -33.82
CA PHE A 185 -5.03 -27.70 -33.08
C PHE A 185 -5.72 -28.53 -31.99
N LYS A 186 -5.81 -29.86 -32.13
CA LYS A 186 -6.37 -30.77 -31.13
C LYS A 186 -5.64 -30.63 -29.79
N LYS A 187 -4.30 -30.60 -29.82
CA LYS A 187 -3.50 -30.35 -28.62
C LYS A 187 -3.86 -29.02 -27.94
N LYS A 188 -4.11 -27.96 -28.71
CA LYS A 188 -4.51 -26.65 -28.18
C LYS A 188 -5.91 -26.67 -27.56
N PHE A 189 -6.84 -27.43 -28.14
CA PHE A 189 -8.17 -27.62 -27.56
C PHE A 189 -8.11 -28.43 -26.25
N ASP A 190 -7.30 -29.49 -26.21
CA ASP A 190 -7.11 -30.31 -25.01
C ASP A 190 -6.45 -29.50 -23.88
N ASP A 191 -5.40 -28.72 -24.20
CA ASP A 191 -4.74 -27.81 -23.24
C ASP A 191 -5.73 -26.75 -22.69
N LEU A 192 -6.62 -26.24 -23.53
CA LEU A 192 -7.64 -25.27 -23.14
C LEU A 192 -8.71 -25.88 -22.21
N GLN A 193 -9.13 -27.12 -22.51
CA GLN A 193 -10.07 -27.86 -21.68
C GLN A 193 -9.46 -28.18 -20.31
N MET A 194 -8.19 -28.58 -20.27
CA MET A 194 -7.48 -28.84 -19.01
C MET A 194 -7.37 -27.58 -18.15
N GLN A 195 -7.07 -26.42 -18.75
CA GLN A 195 -7.07 -25.13 -18.04
C GLN A 195 -8.46 -24.78 -17.47
N HIS A 196 -9.51 -25.04 -18.24
CA HIS A 196 -10.88 -24.80 -17.78
C HIS A 196 -11.24 -25.70 -16.59
N ASP A 197 -10.91 -26.99 -16.67
CA ASP A 197 -11.19 -27.93 -15.59
C ASP A 197 -10.43 -27.55 -14.31
N GLU A 198 -9.15 -27.12 -14.43
CA GLU A 198 -8.36 -26.57 -13.31
C GLU A 198 -8.96 -25.27 -12.73
N GLU A 199 -9.44 -24.35 -13.57
CA GLU A 199 -10.07 -23.09 -13.14
C GLU A 199 -11.41 -23.34 -12.43
N VAL A 200 -12.19 -24.31 -12.91
CA VAL A 200 -13.44 -24.75 -12.28
C VAL A 200 -13.14 -25.37 -10.92
N GLU A 201 -12.20 -26.32 -10.86
CA GLU A 201 -11.80 -26.96 -9.60
C GLU A 201 -11.28 -25.95 -8.58
N ARG A 202 -10.46 -24.98 -9.01
CA ARG A 202 -9.97 -23.90 -8.14
C ARG A 202 -11.09 -23.02 -7.61
N THR A 203 -12.09 -22.72 -8.45
CA THR A 203 -13.27 -21.95 -8.06
C THR A 203 -14.14 -22.72 -7.08
N GLU A 204 -14.22 -24.05 -7.24
CA GLU A 204 -14.98 -24.95 -6.36
C GLU A 204 -14.30 -25.24 -5.02
N ALA A 205 -12.97 -25.38 -5.02
CA ALA A 205 -12.15 -25.58 -3.84
C ALA A 205 -12.21 -24.36 -2.90
N GLY A 206 -12.39 -23.16 -3.45
CA GLY A 206 -12.41 -21.91 -2.70
C GLY A 206 -11.03 -21.49 -2.18
N GLU A 207 -10.94 -20.35 -1.51
CA GLU A 207 -9.70 -19.97 -0.81
C GLU A 207 -9.61 -20.73 0.52
N ASP A 208 -8.56 -21.53 0.68
CA ASP A 208 -8.23 -22.18 1.95
C ASP A 208 -8.04 -21.13 3.06
N VAL A 209 -8.68 -21.38 4.19
CA VAL A 209 -8.61 -20.52 5.37
C VAL A 209 -7.77 -21.23 6.44
N ASP A 210 -6.94 -20.47 7.16
CA ASP A 210 -6.09 -20.99 8.23
C ASP A 210 -6.87 -21.83 9.26
N PRO A 211 -6.26 -22.91 9.80
CA PRO A 211 -6.91 -23.76 10.79
C PRO A 211 -7.33 -22.93 12.03
N GLY A 212 -8.60 -23.02 12.40
CA GLY A 212 -9.20 -22.26 13.50
C GLY A 212 -9.95 -20.98 13.08
N VAL A 213 -9.85 -20.56 11.82
CA VAL A 213 -10.61 -19.43 11.28
C VAL A 213 -11.87 -19.93 10.58
N ILE A 214 -13.05 -19.46 11.04
CA ILE A 214 -14.34 -19.85 10.48
C ILE A 214 -14.62 -19.11 9.16
N LYS A 215 -14.38 -17.80 9.16
CA LYS A 215 -14.63 -16.86 8.05
C LYS A 215 -13.56 -15.78 8.05
N GLN A 216 -12.98 -15.52 6.88
CA GLN A 216 -12.03 -14.44 6.62
C GLN A 216 -12.68 -13.42 5.69
N VAL A 217 -12.60 -12.14 6.03
CA VAL A 217 -13.12 -11.03 5.22
C VAL A 217 -11.98 -10.07 4.92
N LYS A 218 -11.68 -9.88 3.64
CA LYS A 218 -10.66 -8.95 3.13
C LYS A 218 -11.37 -7.79 2.46
N VAL A 219 -11.16 -6.57 2.97
CA VAL A 219 -11.75 -5.34 2.40
C VAL A 219 -10.64 -4.52 1.74
N TYR A 220 -10.79 -4.24 0.46
CA TYR A 220 -9.85 -3.44 -0.32
C TYR A 220 -10.33 -1.99 -0.38
N ILE A 221 -9.52 -1.08 0.15
CA ILE A 221 -9.81 0.36 0.17
C ILE A 221 -8.84 1.05 -0.76
N ALA A 222 -9.36 1.78 -1.75
CA ALA A 222 -8.55 2.67 -2.58
C ALA A 222 -8.56 4.08 -1.99
N SER A 223 -7.36 4.61 -1.74
CA SER A 223 -7.13 5.96 -1.24
C SER A 223 -6.43 6.79 -2.32
N LYS A 224 -7.04 7.90 -2.75
CA LYS A 224 -6.37 8.88 -3.62
C LYS A 224 -5.69 9.94 -2.76
N ARG A 225 -4.35 9.89 -2.70
CA ARG A 225 -3.55 10.84 -1.90
C ARG A 225 -2.95 11.93 -2.79
N LYS A 226 -3.34 13.18 -2.54
CA LYS A 226 -2.74 14.36 -3.20
C LYS A 226 -1.35 14.66 -2.64
N LEU A 227 -0.59 15.51 -3.33
CA LEU A 227 0.66 16.05 -2.80
C LEU A 227 0.37 16.94 -1.59
N SER A 228 1.11 16.77 -0.51
CA SER A 228 0.99 17.58 0.71
C SER A 228 2.35 18.05 1.20
N VAL A 229 2.35 19.10 2.02
CA VAL A 229 3.53 19.56 2.76
C VAL A 229 4.09 18.39 3.60
N GLY A 230 5.39 18.18 3.54
CA GLY A 230 6.06 17.04 4.17
C GLY A 230 6.28 15.82 3.25
N ASP A 231 5.65 15.76 2.08
CA ASP A 231 5.91 14.70 1.11
C ASP A 231 7.32 14.83 0.51
N LYS A 232 7.95 13.67 0.28
CA LYS A 232 9.30 13.62 -0.30
C LYS A 232 9.25 13.53 -1.83
N MET A 233 9.93 14.48 -2.48
CA MET A 233 10.11 14.54 -3.93
C MET A 233 11.58 14.32 -4.27
N ALA A 234 11.87 13.87 -5.48
CA ALA A 234 13.23 13.71 -5.98
C ALA A 234 13.31 13.94 -7.48
N GLY A 235 14.38 14.59 -7.95
CA GLY A 235 14.77 14.54 -9.35
C GLY A 235 15.58 13.27 -9.66
N ARG A 236 15.90 13.09 -10.94
CA ARG A 236 16.69 11.94 -11.42
C ARG A 236 18.16 11.98 -11.00
N HIS A 237 18.67 13.16 -10.64
CA HIS A 237 20.07 13.40 -10.31
C HIS A 237 20.38 13.32 -8.80
N GLY A 238 19.56 12.60 -8.04
CA GLY A 238 19.75 12.41 -6.59
C GLY A 238 19.42 13.64 -5.73
N ASN A 239 18.90 14.71 -6.34
CA ASN A 239 18.37 15.89 -5.66
C ASN A 239 17.03 15.55 -4.98
N LYS A 240 17.10 15.18 -3.71
CA LYS A 240 15.94 14.86 -2.87
C LYS A 240 15.53 16.10 -2.07
N GLY A 241 14.23 16.33 -1.96
CA GLY A 241 13.66 17.42 -1.18
C GLY A 241 12.36 17.01 -0.50
N VAL A 242 11.95 17.79 0.49
CA VAL A 242 10.64 17.68 1.13
C VAL A 242 9.85 18.93 0.74
N VAL A 243 8.59 18.77 0.37
CA VAL A 243 7.71 19.91 0.06
C VAL A 243 7.50 20.73 1.32
N ALA A 244 8.02 21.95 1.35
CA ALA A 244 7.94 22.83 2.52
C ALA A 244 6.64 23.65 2.54
N LYS A 245 6.20 24.15 1.39
CA LYS A 245 5.00 24.97 1.26
C LYS A 245 4.37 24.73 -0.11
N ILE A 246 3.03 24.74 -0.15
CA ILE A 246 2.25 24.82 -1.39
C ILE A 246 1.70 26.24 -1.42
N VAL A 247 2.03 26.99 -2.46
CA VAL A 247 1.65 28.40 -2.61
C VAL A 247 0.63 28.54 -3.75
N PRO A 248 -0.22 29.58 -3.71
CA PRO A 248 -1.04 29.96 -4.85
C PRO A 248 -0.18 30.31 -6.07
N GLU A 249 -0.80 30.27 -7.26
CA GLU A 249 -0.11 30.51 -8.53
C GLU A 249 0.32 31.97 -8.69
N GLU A 250 -0.49 32.91 -8.18
CA GLU A 250 -0.23 34.34 -8.16
C GLU A 250 0.97 34.74 -7.27
N ASP A 251 1.33 33.87 -6.33
CA ASP A 251 2.43 34.10 -5.38
C ASP A 251 3.79 33.60 -5.93
N LEU A 252 3.77 32.89 -7.05
CA LEU A 252 4.96 32.28 -7.64
C LEU A 252 5.70 33.26 -8.55
N PRO A 253 7.04 33.18 -8.61
CA PRO A 253 7.80 33.90 -9.61
C PRO A 253 7.31 33.60 -11.03
N PHE A 254 7.21 34.63 -11.86
CA PHE A 254 6.71 34.49 -13.23
C PHE A 254 7.67 35.09 -14.26
N LEU A 255 7.56 34.59 -15.48
CA LEU A 255 8.34 35.02 -16.64
C LEU A 255 7.75 36.29 -17.27
N ALA A 256 8.46 36.91 -18.19
CA ALA A 256 8.03 38.15 -18.84
C ALA A 256 6.72 38.03 -19.66
N ASP A 257 6.29 36.81 -19.99
CA ASP A 257 5.00 36.50 -20.63
C ASP A 257 3.85 36.30 -19.62
N GLY A 258 4.13 36.38 -18.32
CA GLY A 258 3.17 36.10 -17.25
C GLY A 258 3.13 34.63 -16.82
N THR A 259 3.89 33.73 -17.45
CA THR A 259 3.87 32.30 -17.09
C THR A 259 4.55 32.07 -15.73
N PRO A 260 3.85 31.55 -14.72
CA PRO A 260 4.42 31.26 -13.41
C PRO A 260 5.25 29.98 -13.42
N VAL A 261 6.19 29.87 -12.48
CA VAL A 261 6.98 28.64 -12.28
C VAL A 261 6.25 27.63 -11.39
N ASP A 262 6.34 26.34 -11.72
CA ASP A 262 5.67 25.30 -10.91
C ASP A 262 6.41 24.97 -9.59
N ILE A 263 7.75 24.97 -9.62
CA ILE A 263 8.59 24.52 -8.51
C ILE A 263 9.82 25.42 -8.41
N VAL A 264 10.07 25.97 -7.21
CA VAL A 264 11.30 26.71 -6.89
C VAL A 264 12.27 25.79 -6.16
N LEU A 265 13.47 25.61 -6.73
CA LEU A 265 14.54 24.78 -6.17
C LEU A 265 15.70 25.62 -5.65
N ASN A 266 16.35 25.16 -4.58
CA ASN A 266 17.50 25.85 -4.00
C ASN A 266 18.79 25.59 -4.82
N PRO A 267 19.45 26.63 -5.35
CA PRO A 267 20.66 26.47 -6.17
C PRO A 267 21.88 25.99 -5.35
N LEU A 268 21.92 26.22 -4.04
CA LEU A 268 23.06 25.88 -3.18
C LEU A 268 23.34 24.36 -3.14
N GLY A 269 22.33 23.55 -3.45
CA GLY A 269 22.47 22.09 -3.48
C GLY A 269 23.29 21.58 -4.66
N VAL A 270 23.44 22.36 -5.74
CA VAL A 270 24.12 21.92 -6.96
C VAL A 270 25.64 21.92 -6.80
N PRO A 271 26.30 23.02 -6.36
CA PRO A 271 27.75 23.04 -6.21
C PRO A 271 28.25 22.07 -5.14
N SER A 272 27.55 22.00 -4.00
CA SER A 272 27.94 21.14 -2.88
C SER A 272 27.90 19.65 -3.21
N ARG A 273 26.96 19.21 -4.06
CA ARG A 273 26.79 17.80 -4.44
C ARG A 273 27.41 17.44 -5.79
N MET A 274 27.92 18.44 -6.52
CA MET A 274 28.49 18.32 -7.87
C MET A 274 27.59 17.57 -8.88
N ASN A 275 26.27 17.66 -8.73
CA ASN A 275 25.30 17.01 -9.62
C ASN A 275 24.81 17.98 -10.70
N VAL A 276 25.75 18.45 -11.52
CA VAL A 276 25.53 19.46 -12.59
C VAL A 276 24.57 18.97 -13.68
N GLY A 277 24.44 17.64 -13.85
CA GLY A 277 23.52 17.04 -14.82
C GLY A 277 22.08 17.55 -14.71
N GLN A 278 21.62 17.93 -13.50
CA GLN A 278 20.28 18.50 -13.33
C GLN A 278 20.09 19.85 -14.05
N LEU A 279 21.16 20.65 -14.17
CA LEU A 279 21.12 21.91 -14.91
C LEU A 279 21.05 21.65 -16.41
N LEU A 280 21.84 20.68 -16.90
CA LEU A 280 21.80 20.27 -18.31
C LEU A 280 20.42 19.70 -18.68
N GLU A 281 19.82 18.90 -17.80
CA GLU A 281 18.44 18.42 -17.96
C GLU A 281 17.45 19.59 -18.01
N THR A 282 17.57 20.55 -17.10
CA THR A 282 16.69 21.72 -17.02
C THR A 282 16.75 22.56 -18.30
N HIS A 283 17.95 22.82 -18.80
CA HIS A 283 18.18 23.57 -20.05
C HIS A 283 17.63 22.83 -21.27
N LEU A 284 17.96 21.54 -21.42
CA LEU A 284 17.48 20.74 -22.55
C LEU A 284 15.96 20.57 -22.49
N GLY A 285 15.39 20.38 -21.30
CA GLY A 285 13.95 20.25 -21.09
C GLY A 285 13.18 21.50 -21.48
N TRP A 286 13.75 22.68 -21.27
CA TRP A 286 13.20 23.93 -21.79
C TRP A 286 13.13 23.91 -23.32
N ALA A 287 14.27 23.69 -24.00
CA ALA A 287 14.31 23.65 -25.45
C ALA A 287 13.36 22.57 -26.03
N ALA A 288 13.32 21.39 -25.39
CA ALA A 288 12.46 20.28 -25.78
C ALA A 288 10.97 20.64 -25.78
N LYS A 289 10.48 21.28 -24.71
CA LYS A 289 9.06 21.61 -24.59
C LYS A 289 8.61 22.61 -25.64
N PHE A 290 9.41 23.64 -25.92
CA PHE A 290 9.03 24.68 -26.88
C PHE A 290 9.24 24.28 -28.34
N LEU A 291 10.26 23.50 -28.64
CA LEU A 291 10.46 22.96 -29.99
C LEU A 291 9.55 21.75 -30.29
N GLY A 292 8.81 21.26 -29.29
CA GLY A 292 7.98 20.05 -29.41
C GLY A 292 8.81 18.78 -29.64
N LEU A 293 10.07 18.78 -29.24
CA LEU A 293 11.03 17.69 -29.46
C LEU A 293 11.08 16.75 -28.26
N LYS A 294 11.38 15.48 -28.52
CA LYS A 294 11.67 14.48 -27.49
C LYS A 294 13.12 14.03 -27.62
N PHE A 295 13.86 14.07 -26.51
CA PHE A 295 15.26 13.68 -26.47
C PHE A 295 15.43 12.36 -25.74
N ALA A 296 16.27 11.49 -26.31
CA ALA A 296 16.81 10.31 -25.64
C ALA A 296 18.33 10.38 -25.73
N THR A 297 18.98 10.65 -24.60
CA THR A 297 20.44 10.76 -24.52
C THR A 297 21.02 9.49 -23.89
N PRO A 298 21.94 8.78 -24.55
CA PRO A 298 22.68 7.68 -23.95
C PRO A 298 23.41 8.12 -22.67
N VAL A 299 23.66 7.18 -21.76
CA VAL A 299 24.25 7.46 -20.43
C VAL A 299 25.68 7.99 -20.54
N PHE A 300 26.47 7.46 -21.48
CA PHE A 300 27.89 7.79 -21.63
C PHE A 300 28.24 8.56 -22.90
N ASP A 301 27.32 8.66 -23.86
CA ASP A 301 27.47 9.42 -25.10
C ASP A 301 26.29 10.39 -25.25
N GLY A 302 26.19 11.28 -24.27
CA GLY A 302 25.11 12.26 -24.17
C GLY A 302 25.32 13.47 -25.07
N ILE A 303 24.25 14.26 -25.22
CA ILE A 303 24.28 15.53 -25.94
C ILE A 303 25.32 16.49 -25.35
N LYS A 304 26.09 17.16 -26.21
CA LYS A 304 27.12 18.10 -25.78
C LYS A 304 26.50 19.44 -25.42
N GLU A 305 27.10 20.17 -24.48
CA GLU A 305 26.59 21.48 -24.03
C GLU A 305 26.40 22.47 -25.19
N LYS A 306 27.31 22.46 -26.18
CA LYS A 306 27.19 23.33 -27.37
C LYS A 306 25.91 23.08 -28.16
N GLU A 307 25.49 21.82 -28.26
CA GLU A 307 24.26 21.43 -28.95
C GLU A 307 23.04 21.84 -28.12
N ILE A 308 23.08 21.67 -26.78
CA ILE A 308 22.02 22.17 -25.88
C ILE A 308 21.83 23.68 -26.04
N ARG A 309 22.92 24.46 -26.07
CA ARG A 309 22.87 25.91 -26.30
C ARG A 309 22.32 26.26 -27.69
N GLY A 310 22.64 25.45 -28.71
CA GLY A 310 22.05 25.57 -30.05
C GLY A 310 20.53 25.41 -30.02
N TYR A 311 20.02 24.37 -29.37
CA TYR A 311 18.57 24.17 -29.21
C TYR A 311 17.90 25.26 -28.37
N LEU A 312 18.56 25.77 -27.33
CA LEU A 312 18.05 26.91 -26.55
C LEU A 312 17.93 28.16 -27.42
N LYS A 313 18.88 28.40 -28.32
CA LYS A 313 18.83 29.52 -29.26
C LYS A 313 17.66 29.38 -30.23
N GLU A 314 17.49 28.20 -30.83
CA GLU A 314 16.36 27.92 -31.72
C GLU A 314 15.01 28.11 -31.00
N ALA A 315 14.91 27.65 -29.75
CA ALA A 315 13.73 27.87 -28.92
C ALA A 315 13.52 29.37 -28.61
N GLY A 316 14.59 30.12 -28.32
CA GLY A 316 14.54 31.56 -28.09
C GLY A 316 14.10 32.35 -29.33
N ASP A 317 14.58 31.97 -30.51
CA ASP A 317 14.19 32.59 -31.79
C ASP A 317 12.72 32.33 -32.12
N LEU A 318 12.20 31.15 -31.74
CA LEU A 318 10.78 30.82 -31.85
C LEU A 318 9.93 31.66 -30.88
N HIS A 319 10.33 31.77 -29.62
CA HIS A 319 9.67 32.67 -28.65
C HIS A 319 9.59 34.11 -29.12
N LYS A 320 10.67 34.63 -29.69
CA LYS A 320 10.69 35.99 -30.22
C LYS A 320 9.68 36.20 -31.34
N LYS A 321 9.37 35.16 -32.13
CA LYS A 321 8.33 35.22 -33.18
C LYS A 321 6.92 35.15 -32.60
N GLU A 322 6.69 34.34 -31.57
CA GLU A 322 5.36 34.12 -31.00
C GLU A 322 4.96 35.17 -29.97
N VAL A 323 5.86 35.51 -29.05
CA VAL A 323 5.62 36.36 -27.87
C VAL A 323 6.25 37.76 -28.04
N GLY A 324 7.07 37.96 -29.07
CA GLY A 324 7.76 39.22 -29.34
C GLY A 324 9.04 39.44 -28.52
N GLN A 325 9.35 38.55 -27.56
CA GLN A 325 10.52 38.61 -26.69
C GLN A 325 11.11 37.22 -26.42
N VAL A 326 12.40 37.18 -26.07
CA VAL A 326 13.08 35.95 -25.68
C VAL A 326 12.85 35.73 -24.19
N LEU A 327 12.20 34.61 -23.82
CA LEU A 327 11.90 34.30 -22.42
C LEU A 327 13.13 33.79 -21.66
N VAL A 328 13.82 32.80 -22.23
CA VAL A 328 15.04 32.21 -21.66
C VAL A 328 16.17 32.39 -22.67
N GLY A 329 17.28 32.98 -22.22
CA GLY A 329 18.45 33.24 -23.07
C GLY A 329 19.25 31.96 -23.39
N GLU A 330 20.25 32.10 -24.28
CA GLU A 330 21.14 30.99 -24.69
C GLU A 330 21.86 30.31 -23.50
N HIS A 331 22.00 31.02 -22.38
CA HIS A 331 22.61 30.52 -21.13
C HIS A 331 21.64 29.75 -20.22
N GLY A 332 20.38 29.57 -20.61
CA GLY A 332 19.36 28.87 -19.81
C GLY A 332 18.81 29.68 -18.64
N LYS A 333 19.03 31.00 -18.65
CA LYS A 333 18.57 31.94 -17.61
C LYS A 333 17.51 32.90 -18.16
N ALA A 334 16.65 33.37 -17.28
CA ALA A 334 15.60 34.34 -17.55
C ALA A 334 15.52 35.38 -16.44
N THR A 335 15.05 36.59 -16.79
CA THR A 335 14.60 37.57 -15.80
C THR A 335 13.23 37.14 -15.29
N LEU A 336 13.11 36.95 -13.98
CA LEU A 336 11.86 36.63 -13.31
C LEU A 336 11.32 37.86 -12.56
N TYR A 337 10.02 37.85 -12.33
CA TYR A 337 9.30 38.85 -11.54
C TYR A 337 8.73 38.15 -10.30
N ASP A 338 8.76 38.82 -9.13
CA ASP A 338 8.14 38.31 -7.92
C ASP A 338 6.61 38.41 -8.04
N GLY A 339 5.90 37.29 -7.88
CA GLY A 339 4.43 37.25 -7.93
C GLY A 339 3.75 38.14 -6.88
N ARG A 340 4.41 38.44 -5.76
CA ARG A 340 3.83 39.25 -4.68
C ARG A 340 3.96 40.74 -4.88
N THR A 341 5.12 41.19 -5.35
CA THR A 341 5.41 42.62 -5.50
C THR A 341 5.30 43.10 -6.94
N GLY A 342 5.47 42.19 -7.91
CA GLY A 342 5.60 42.49 -9.32
C GLY A 342 6.98 43.03 -9.73
N GLU A 343 7.92 43.15 -8.78
CA GLU A 343 9.27 43.65 -9.05
C GLU A 343 10.15 42.57 -9.66
N THR A 344 11.12 42.98 -10.49
CA THR A 344 12.12 42.08 -11.08
C THR A 344 13.12 41.61 -10.03
N PHE A 345 13.56 40.35 -10.11
CA PHE A 345 14.74 39.91 -9.36
C PHE A 345 16.03 40.57 -9.88
N ASP A 346 16.98 40.85 -8.99
CA ASP A 346 18.25 41.51 -9.32
C ASP A 346 19.13 40.73 -10.32
N GLN A 347 19.03 39.40 -10.32
CA GLN A 347 19.83 38.51 -11.16
C GLN A 347 18.93 37.57 -11.96
N GLU A 348 19.37 37.24 -13.17
CA GLU A 348 18.71 36.21 -13.98
C GLU A 348 18.81 34.83 -13.34
N VAL A 349 17.69 34.12 -13.33
CA VAL A 349 17.53 32.82 -12.68
C VAL A 349 17.48 31.72 -13.74
N VAL A 350 18.02 30.55 -13.42
CA VAL A 350 17.90 29.37 -14.31
C VAL A 350 16.45 28.90 -14.30
N VAL A 351 15.83 28.84 -15.48
CA VAL A 351 14.45 28.38 -15.67
C VAL A 351 14.45 27.27 -16.72
N GLY A 352 13.70 26.21 -16.46
CA GLY A 352 13.59 25.09 -17.39
C GLY A 352 12.70 23.97 -16.87
N TYR A 353 12.68 22.87 -17.61
CA TYR A 353 11.90 21.70 -17.23
C TYR A 353 12.81 20.58 -16.74
N ILE A 354 12.63 20.20 -15.48
CA ILE A 354 13.32 19.08 -14.84
C ILE A 354 12.31 17.98 -14.51
N TYR A 355 12.67 16.72 -14.71
CA TYR A 355 11.80 15.60 -14.40
C TYR A 355 11.81 15.30 -12.89
N MET A 356 10.69 15.58 -12.23
CA MET A 356 10.48 15.36 -10.79
C MET A 356 9.60 14.16 -10.52
N MET A 357 9.97 13.37 -9.52
CA MET A 357 9.27 12.17 -9.07
C MET A 357 8.79 12.32 -7.63
N LYS A 358 7.60 11.80 -7.34
CA LYS A 358 7.07 11.64 -5.98
C LYS A 358 7.52 10.30 -5.41
N LEU A 359 8.21 10.31 -4.29
CA LEU A 359 8.65 9.08 -3.62
C LEU A 359 7.52 8.51 -2.75
N GLY A 360 7.52 7.19 -2.55
CA GLY A 360 6.60 6.50 -1.60
C GLY A 360 6.79 6.87 -0.12
N HIS A 361 7.61 7.89 0.17
CA HIS A 361 7.81 8.43 1.51
C HIS A 361 6.80 9.55 1.78
N LEU A 362 5.56 9.17 2.00
CA LEU A 362 4.46 10.10 2.26
C LEU A 362 4.45 10.56 3.72
N VAL A 363 4.09 11.82 3.96
CA VAL A 363 4.02 12.38 5.31
C VAL A 363 2.97 11.68 6.17
N ALA A 364 1.80 11.37 5.59
CA ALA A 364 0.69 10.73 6.29
C ALA A 364 1.06 9.36 6.87
N ASP A 365 1.98 8.64 6.22
CA ASP A 365 2.44 7.35 6.69
C ASP A 365 3.43 7.49 7.86
N LYS A 366 4.10 8.64 7.99
CA LYS A 366 5.12 8.91 9.01
C LYS A 366 4.59 9.62 10.25
N ILE A 367 3.56 10.45 10.12
CA ILE A 367 2.95 11.12 11.27
C ILE A 367 2.35 10.05 12.19
N HIS A 368 2.76 10.10 13.46
CA HIS A 368 2.28 9.25 14.52
C HIS A 368 2.35 10.02 15.84
N ALA A 369 1.28 9.95 16.62
CA ALA A 369 1.20 10.55 17.94
C ALA A 369 0.46 9.61 18.88
N ARG A 370 0.83 9.65 20.16
CA ARG A 370 0.26 8.81 21.21
C ARG A 370 0.11 9.65 22.48
N ALA A 371 -1.06 9.56 23.11
CA ALA A 371 -1.26 9.97 24.48
C ALA A 371 -1.13 8.76 25.41
N VAL A 372 -2.14 7.89 25.40
CA VAL A 372 -2.16 6.59 26.11
C VAL A 372 -2.45 5.49 25.10
N GLY A 373 -1.98 4.28 25.34
CA GLY A 373 -2.14 3.15 24.41
C GLY A 373 -1.82 1.82 25.08
N PRO A 374 -1.68 0.75 24.29
CA PRO A 374 -1.36 -0.57 24.84
C PRO A 374 0.07 -0.65 25.38
N TYR A 375 0.25 -1.52 26.36
CA TYR A 375 1.50 -1.77 27.06
C TYR A 375 1.90 -3.24 26.93
N SER A 376 3.20 -3.50 27.00
CA SER A 376 3.76 -4.85 27.05
C SER A 376 3.30 -5.56 28.32
N LEU A 377 2.93 -6.84 28.20
CA LEU A 377 2.56 -7.65 29.36
C LEU A 377 3.74 -7.90 30.31
N VAL A 378 4.95 -8.00 29.76
CA VAL A 378 6.15 -8.37 30.52
C VAL A 378 6.75 -7.14 31.21
N THR A 379 7.08 -6.11 30.44
CA THR A 379 7.83 -4.96 30.93
C THR A 379 6.95 -3.77 31.32
N GLN A 380 5.64 -3.85 31.08
CA GLN A 380 4.69 -2.74 31.27
C GLN A 380 5.01 -1.46 30.50
N GLN A 381 5.97 -1.48 29.58
CA GLN A 381 6.33 -0.36 28.72
C GLN A 381 5.34 -0.17 27.55
N PRO A 382 5.20 1.05 27.03
CA PRO A 382 4.47 1.30 25.79
C PRO A 382 4.93 0.37 24.66
N LEU A 383 3.99 -0.23 23.92
CA LEU A 383 4.35 -1.02 22.73
C LEU A 383 5.10 -0.18 21.69
N GLY A 384 5.82 -0.83 20.78
CA GLY A 384 6.56 -0.17 19.69
C GLY A 384 5.77 -0.09 18.38
N GLY A 385 6.01 0.97 17.62
CA GLY A 385 5.54 1.08 16.23
C GLY A 385 4.12 1.61 16.05
N LYS A 386 3.88 2.26 14.91
CA LYS A 386 2.62 2.95 14.57
C LYS A 386 1.41 2.03 14.57
N ALA A 387 1.56 0.80 14.04
CA ALA A 387 0.46 -0.16 13.91
C ALA A 387 -0.14 -0.58 15.26
N GLN A 388 0.66 -0.56 16.33
CA GLN A 388 0.24 -0.92 17.68
C GLN A 388 -0.07 0.30 18.54
N TYR A 389 -0.20 1.49 17.94
CA TYR A 389 -0.28 2.77 18.67
C TYR A 389 0.88 2.93 19.66
N GLY A 390 2.09 2.59 19.20
CA GLY A 390 3.27 2.51 20.03
C GLY A 390 3.83 3.86 20.51
N GLY A 391 4.65 3.84 21.56
CA GLY A 391 5.38 5.00 22.05
C GLY A 391 6.64 5.28 21.21
N GLN A 392 7.19 6.49 21.34
CA GLN A 392 8.50 6.80 20.80
C GLN A 392 9.57 6.23 21.75
N ARG A 393 10.62 5.62 21.18
CA ARG A 393 11.76 5.17 21.96
C ARG A 393 12.56 6.37 22.43
N PHE A 394 12.68 6.53 23.75
CA PHE A 394 13.61 7.43 24.41
C PHE A 394 14.84 6.60 24.81
N GLY A 395 15.96 6.81 24.13
CA GLY A 395 17.16 6.00 24.27
C GLY A 395 18.17 6.61 25.23
N GLU A 396 19.29 5.90 25.37
CA GLU A 396 20.39 6.28 26.24
C GLU A 396 21.01 7.64 25.87
N MET A 397 21.19 7.92 24.58
CA MET A 397 21.74 9.21 24.13
C MET A 397 20.82 10.39 24.48
N GLU A 398 19.50 10.19 24.43
CA GLU A 398 18.55 11.21 24.84
C GLU A 398 18.54 11.40 26.37
N VAL A 399 18.74 10.33 27.15
CA VAL A 399 18.94 10.42 28.61
C VAL A 399 20.16 11.28 28.93
N TRP A 400 21.31 11.00 28.32
CA TRP A 400 22.53 11.79 28.53
C TRP A 400 22.34 13.28 28.19
N ALA A 401 21.58 13.56 27.12
CA ALA A 401 21.25 14.94 26.77
C ALA A 401 20.46 15.63 27.90
N MET A 402 19.47 14.96 28.49
CA MET A 402 18.68 15.50 29.60
C MET A 402 19.50 15.68 30.88
N GLU A 403 20.40 14.74 31.17
CA GLU A 403 21.35 14.83 32.28
C GLU A 403 22.29 16.03 32.13
N ALA A 404 22.82 16.26 30.92
CA ALA A 404 23.68 17.40 30.62
C ALA A 404 22.97 18.75 30.83
N TYR A 405 21.66 18.82 30.58
CA TYR A 405 20.83 19.98 30.90
C TYR A 405 20.48 20.11 32.39
N GLY A 406 20.72 19.08 33.21
CA GLY A 406 20.28 19.04 34.61
C GLY A 406 18.75 18.91 34.76
N ALA A 407 18.05 18.39 33.74
CA ALA A 407 16.60 18.30 33.71
C ALA A 407 16.06 17.07 34.49
N ALA A 408 16.36 17.02 35.80
CA ALA A 408 16.11 15.86 36.65
C ALA A 408 14.62 15.44 36.70
N TYR A 409 13.70 16.38 36.90
CA TYR A 409 12.25 16.09 36.96
C TYR A 409 11.70 15.61 35.61
N THR A 410 12.13 16.22 34.50
CA THR A 410 11.69 15.80 33.16
C THR A 410 12.20 14.40 32.84
N LEU A 411 13.45 14.10 33.21
CA LEU A 411 14.03 12.77 33.03
C LEU A 411 13.30 11.73 33.89
N GLN A 412 13.04 12.05 35.16
CA GLN A 412 12.28 11.18 36.07
C GLN A 412 10.90 10.88 35.50
N GLU A 413 10.16 11.89 35.03
CA GLU A 413 8.84 11.71 34.44
C GLU A 413 8.87 10.80 33.19
N LEU A 414 9.84 11.02 32.29
CA LEU A 414 9.99 10.25 31.04
C LEU A 414 10.31 8.77 31.30
N LEU A 415 11.16 8.49 32.28
CA LEU A 415 11.60 7.12 32.60
C LEU A 415 10.63 6.35 33.50
N THR A 416 9.73 7.03 34.22
CA THR A 416 8.81 6.41 35.19
C THR A 416 7.37 6.47 34.70
N VAL A 417 6.64 7.55 35.04
CA VAL A 417 5.19 7.69 34.87
C VAL A 417 4.74 7.72 33.41
N LYS A 418 5.61 8.13 32.46
CA LYS A 418 5.33 8.06 31.02
C LYS A 418 5.70 6.71 30.39
N SER A 419 6.38 5.84 31.12
CA SER A 419 6.88 4.55 30.65
C SER A 419 6.21 3.38 31.39
N ASP A 420 6.84 2.86 32.44
CA ASP A 420 6.57 1.56 33.05
C ASP A 420 6.22 1.62 34.54
N ASP A 421 6.03 2.80 35.13
CA ASP A 421 5.36 2.93 36.43
C ASP A 421 3.84 2.78 36.26
N VAL A 422 3.33 1.58 36.56
CA VAL A 422 1.92 1.21 36.38
C VAL A 422 0.97 2.04 37.26
N GLN A 423 1.36 2.34 38.48
CA GLN A 423 0.53 3.12 39.41
C GLN A 423 0.69 4.62 39.16
N GLY A 424 1.92 5.08 38.94
CA GLY A 424 2.21 6.48 38.63
C GLY A 424 1.54 6.97 37.36
N ARG A 425 1.51 6.16 36.28
CA ARG A 425 0.83 6.55 35.03
C ARG A 425 -0.68 6.75 35.18
N THR A 426 -1.32 5.99 36.06
CA THR A 426 -2.76 6.12 36.33
C THR A 426 -3.03 7.38 37.16
N ARG A 427 -2.25 7.58 38.22
CA ARG A 427 -2.35 8.76 39.09
C ARG A 427 -2.11 10.06 38.33
N ILE A 428 -1.05 10.13 37.51
CA ILE A 428 -0.75 11.34 36.74
C ILE A 428 -1.84 11.64 35.71
N TYR A 429 -2.44 10.61 35.09
CA TYR A 429 -3.56 10.81 34.18
C TYR A 429 -4.77 11.41 34.90
N GLU A 430 -5.12 10.89 36.08
CA GLU A 430 -6.19 11.45 36.90
C GLU A 430 -5.89 12.88 37.35
N ALA A 431 -4.65 13.15 37.77
CA ALA A 431 -4.22 14.48 38.21
C ALA A 431 -4.39 15.50 37.07
N ILE A 432 -3.88 15.17 35.87
CA ILE A 432 -4.01 16.02 34.67
C ILE A 432 -5.49 16.29 34.36
N VAL A 433 -6.36 15.29 34.45
CA VAL A 433 -7.82 15.46 34.21
C VAL A 433 -8.46 16.35 35.28
N LYS A 434 -7.99 16.27 36.53
CA LYS A 434 -8.43 17.13 37.66
C LYS A 434 -7.82 18.54 37.61
N GLY A 435 -6.84 18.79 36.73
CA GLY A 435 -6.12 20.05 36.61
C GLY A 435 -5.00 20.22 37.65
N ASP A 436 -4.62 19.16 38.36
CA ASP A 436 -3.46 19.13 39.23
C ASP A 436 -2.27 18.50 38.51
N ASN A 437 -1.10 19.14 38.58
CA ASN A 437 0.12 18.69 37.89
C ASN A 437 1.17 18.19 38.90
N SER A 438 0.74 17.38 39.86
CA SER A 438 1.61 16.73 40.84
C SER A 438 2.29 15.50 40.23
N LEU A 439 3.62 15.39 40.42
CA LEU A 439 4.42 14.24 39.97
C LEU A 439 4.74 13.35 41.16
N GLU A 440 4.11 12.18 41.22
CA GLU A 440 4.41 11.13 42.20
C GLU A 440 4.94 9.89 41.49
N ALA A 441 6.26 9.81 41.33
CA ALA A 441 6.92 8.69 40.67
C ALA A 441 7.22 7.54 41.65
N GLY A 442 6.88 6.31 41.24
CA GLY A 442 7.26 5.07 41.91
C GLY A 442 8.51 4.43 41.29
N VAL A 443 8.71 3.15 41.63
CA VAL A 443 9.79 2.33 41.06
C VAL A 443 9.35 1.77 39.69
N PRO A 444 10.18 1.90 38.63
CA PRO A 444 9.92 1.29 37.33
C PRO A 444 9.72 -0.22 37.40
N GLU A 445 8.77 -0.75 36.62
CA GLU A 445 8.55 -2.20 36.58
C GLU A 445 9.73 -2.94 35.96
N SER A 446 10.46 -2.33 35.03
CA SER A 446 11.69 -2.91 34.48
C SER A 446 12.75 -3.20 35.55
N PHE A 447 12.85 -2.37 36.59
CA PHE A 447 13.75 -2.62 37.72
C PHE A 447 13.27 -3.80 38.57
N ASN A 448 11.96 -3.91 38.82
CA ASN A 448 11.38 -5.04 39.54
C ASN A 448 11.63 -6.37 38.80
N VAL A 449 11.45 -6.37 37.49
CA VAL A 449 11.74 -7.53 36.63
C VAL A 449 13.21 -7.92 36.73
N LEU A 450 14.14 -6.96 36.63
CA LEU A 450 15.57 -7.20 36.79
C LEU A 450 15.91 -7.85 38.14
N VAL A 451 15.35 -7.33 39.23
CA VAL A 451 15.56 -7.90 40.58
C VAL A 451 15.07 -9.35 40.64
N LYS A 452 13.91 -9.65 40.05
CA LYS A 452 13.36 -11.01 39.99
C LYS A 452 14.20 -11.95 39.12
N GLU A 453 14.72 -11.46 38.00
CA GLU A 453 15.63 -12.22 37.14
C GLU A 453 16.93 -12.56 37.88
N MET A 454 17.52 -11.62 38.61
CA MET A 454 18.70 -11.89 39.44
C MET A 454 18.40 -12.89 40.57
N GLN A 455 17.25 -12.75 41.24
CA GLN A 455 16.82 -13.71 42.28
C GLN A 455 16.63 -15.12 41.73
N SER A 456 16.17 -15.25 40.48
CA SER A 456 16.00 -16.55 39.82
C SER A 456 17.32 -17.31 39.61
N LEU A 457 18.45 -16.61 39.57
CA LEU A 457 19.79 -17.19 39.47
C LEU A 457 20.32 -17.69 40.82
N GLY A 458 19.56 -17.55 41.90
CA GLY A 458 19.98 -17.92 43.27
C GLY A 458 20.74 -16.80 44.00
N LEU A 459 20.69 -15.55 43.51
CA LEU A 459 21.27 -14.39 44.18
C LEU A 459 20.25 -13.75 45.15
N ASP A 460 20.62 -13.49 46.40
CA ASP A 460 19.77 -12.74 47.34
C ASP A 460 19.95 -11.23 47.12
N VAL A 461 19.13 -10.65 46.23
CA VAL A 461 19.10 -9.21 45.96
C VAL A 461 17.94 -8.57 46.69
N LYS A 462 18.22 -7.58 47.54
CA LYS A 462 17.22 -6.81 48.30
C LYS A 462 17.46 -5.32 48.15
N VAL A 463 16.38 -4.55 48.03
CA VAL A 463 16.44 -3.09 48.07
C VAL A 463 16.61 -2.69 49.53
N GLY A 464 17.83 -2.30 49.90
CA GLY A 464 18.14 -1.80 51.24
C GLY A 464 17.86 -0.31 51.38
N TYR A 465 17.44 0.12 52.56
CA TYR A 465 17.50 1.51 52.97
C TYR A 465 18.65 1.67 53.94
N THR A 466 19.69 2.40 53.53
CA THR A 466 20.75 2.87 54.43
C THR A 466 20.53 4.35 54.65
N ASN A 467 20.21 4.73 55.90
CA ASN A 467 20.11 6.13 56.27
C ASN A 467 21.51 6.76 56.09
N PRO A 468 21.69 7.78 55.23
CA PRO A 468 23.02 8.35 54.96
C PRO A 468 23.72 8.84 56.23
N VAL A 469 22.94 9.29 57.21
CA VAL A 469 23.39 9.82 58.50
C VAL A 469 24.00 8.74 59.40
N GLU A 470 23.59 7.48 59.27
CA GLU A 470 24.11 6.36 60.07
C GLU A 470 25.38 5.73 59.47
N SER A 471 25.77 6.13 58.24
CA SER A 471 26.94 5.57 57.55
C SER A 471 28.28 6.25 57.89
N SER A 472 28.27 7.31 58.71
CA SER A 472 29.49 7.91 59.26
C SER A 472 30.06 7.05 60.39
N ASN A 473 30.61 5.89 60.06
CA ASN A 473 31.53 5.21 60.97
C ASN A 473 32.80 6.08 61.15
N PRO A 474 33.32 6.26 62.38
CA PRO A 474 34.55 7.01 62.60
C PRO A 474 35.71 6.30 61.87
N ALA A 475 36.58 7.08 61.21
CA ALA A 475 37.73 6.57 60.49
C ALA A 475 38.53 5.55 61.35
N PRO A 476 39.05 4.46 60.76
CA PRO A 476 39.77 3.45 61.52
C PRO A 476 41.00 4.07 62.19
N ASN A 477 41.21 3.72 63.46
CA ASN A 477 42.27 4.24 64.31
C ASN A 477 43.66 4.02 63.64
N PRO A 478 44.43 5.09 63.35
CA PRO A 478 45.70 4.99 62.63
C PRO A 478 46.73 4.05 63.28
N GLN A 479 46.61 3.83 64.59
CA GLN A 479 47.51 2.94 65.34
C GLN A 479 47.35 1.45 64.97
N ALA A 480 46.18 1.03 64.46
CA ALA A 480 45.98 -0.36 64.04
C ALA A 480 46.69 -0.68 62.70
N LEU A 481 46.93 0.32 61.85
CA LEU A 481 47.62 0.13 60.56
C LEU A 481 49.14 0.00 60.73
N LEU A 482 49.71 0.61 61.78
CA LEU A 482 51.15 0.60 62.06
C LEU A 482 51.64 -0.68 62.77
N ALA A 483 50.73 -1.47 63.35
CA ALA A 483 51.06 -2.76 63.96
C ALA A 483 51.08 -3.93 62.94
N ALA A 484 50.72 -3.67 61.68
CA ALA A 484 50.66 -4.65 60.60
C ALA A 484 51.77 -4.49 59.55
N LEU A 485 52.73 -3.58 59.80
CA LEU A 485 54.01 -3.44 59.10
C LEU A 485 55.14 -3.77 60.09
#